data_AF-A0A969DSM1-F1
#
_entry.id   AF-A0A969DSM1-F1
#
_cell.length_a   1.000
_cell.length_b   1.000
_cell.length_c   1.000
_cell.angle_alpha   90.00
_cell.angle_beta   90.00
_cell.angle_gamma   90.00
#
_symmetry.space_group_name_H-M   'P 1'
#
loop_
_entity.id
_entity.type
_entity.pdbx_description
1 polymer ?
#
loop_
_entity_poly.entity_id
_entity_poly.type
_entity_poly.pdbx_seq_one_letter_code
_entity_poly.pdbx_strand_id
1 'polypeptide(L)'
;MLGVLVPVLIGFEFENEHLQVIKKYLTIGMGSVVAVSAAVEEFFHYGERWNHYRRTVESLKTQGWQYSQLSGEYNAYPTHSQAFSSFAQTIEELIQRDVEVYVTQLSKPEDKVAPTEETEET
;
A
#
# COMPACT_ATOMS: atom_id res chain seq x y z
N MET A 1 16.43 3.48 14.95
CA MET A 1 17.84 3.89 15.17
C MET A 1 18.33 4.95 14.15
N LEU A 2 17.45 5.71 13.49
CA LEU A 2 17.86 6.82 12.59
C LEU A 2 17.61 8.22 13.19
N GLY A 3 16.85 8.32 14.29
CA GLY A 3 16.45 9.59 14.90
C GLY A 3 17.51 10.30 15.76
N VAL A 4 18.69 9.70 15.97
CA VAL A 4 19.73 10.25 16.87
C VAL A 4 20.79 11.06 16.10
N LEU A 5 20.88 10.90 14.78
CA LEU A 5 21.87 11.64 13.97
C LEU A 5 21.49 13.11 13.78
N VAL A 6 20.19 13.42 13.74
CA VAL A 6 19.68 14.77 13.47
C VAL A 6 20.01 15.76 14.60
N PRO A 7 19.79 15.45 15.90
CA PRO A 7 20.12 16.38 16.99
C PRO A 7 21.63 16.65 17.15
N VAL A 8 22.46 15.64 16.89
CA VAL A 8 23.93 15.75 17.02
C VAL A 8 24.51 16.69 15.95
N LEU A 9 23.93 16.71 14.75
CA LEU A 9 24.35 17.60 13.66
C LEU A 9 23.92 19.07 13.89
N ILE A 10 22.82 19.26 14.61
CA ILE A 10 22.26 20.57 14.97
C ILE A 10 23.07 21.24 16.10
N GLY A 11 23.66 20.46 17.01
CA GLY A 11 24.44 20.99 18.15
C GLY A 11 25.79 21.63 17.79
N PHE A 12 26.22 21.61 16.52
CA PHE A 12 27.42 22.31 16.08
C PHE A 12 27.09 23.71 15.55
N GLU A 13 27.22 24.72 16.41
CA GLU A 13 27.17 26.13 16.03
C GLU A 13 28.47 26.50 15.31
N PHE A 14 28.38 26.71 13.99
CA PHE A 14 29.47 27.31 13.22
C PHE A 14 29.17 28.81 13.08
N GLU A 15 30.16 29.63 13.41
CA GLU A 15 30.12 31.11 13.49
C GLU A 15 30.01 31.80 12.11
N ASN A 16 29.86 31.03 11.03
CA ASN A 16 29.71 31.55 9.67
C ASN A 16 28.23 31.63 9.28
N GLU A 17 27.77 32.86 9.02
CA GLU A 17 26.39 33.18 8.62
C GLU A 17 25.92 32.39 7.37
N HIS A 18 26.83 32.19 6.39
CA HIS A 18 26.55 31.36 5.22
C HIS A 18 26.36 29.88 5.54
N LEU A 19 27.10 29.34 6.52
CA LEU A 19 26.96 27.94 6.93
C LEU A 19 25.68 27.71 7.73
N GLN A 20 25.24 28.69 8.52
CA GLN A 20 23.94 28.68 9.22
C GLN A 20 22.78 28.61 8.22
N VAL A 21 22.83 29.43 7.16
CA VAL A 21 21.81 29.44 6.10
C VAL A 21 21.80 28.12 5.33
N ILE A 22 22.97 27.59 4.94
CA ILE A 22 23.08 26.30 4.23
C ILE A 22 22.54 25.16 5.10
N LYS A 23 22.90 25.11 6.39
CA LYS A 23 22.38 24.12 7.34
C LYS A 23 20.85 24.19 7.45
N LYS A 24 20.28 25.40 7.56
CA LYS A 24 18.84 25.59 7.64
C LYS A 24 18.11 25.03 6.41
N TYR A 25 18.60 25.35 5.21
CA TYR A 25 18.02 24.80 3.97
C TYR A 25 18.22 23.29 3.85
N LEU A 26 19.35 22.76 4.32
CA LEU A 26 19.61 21.32 4.33
C LEU A 26 18.64 20.57 5.24
N THR A 27 18.38 21.08 6.45
CA THR A 27 17.44 20.48 7.41
C THR A 27 16.01 20.52 6.89
N ILE A 28 15.58 21.65 6.33
CA ILE A 28 14.24 21.78 5.73
C ILE A 28 14.10 20.83 4.53
N GLY A 29 15.13 20.73 3.68
CA GLY A 29 15.16 19.83 2.54
C GLY A 29 15.13 18.35 2.92
N MET A 30 15.92 17.93 3.92
CA MET A 30 15.85 16.56 4.42
C MET A 30 14.48 16.25 5.03
N GLY A 31 13.93 17.18 5.83
CA GLY A 31 12.61 17.03 6.43
C GLY A 31 11.51 16.87 5.39
N SER A 32 11.54 17.66 4.31
CA SER A 32 10.54 17.56 3.24
C SER A 32 10.65 16.27 2.44
N VAL A 33 11.86 15.77 2.16
CA VAL A 33 12.05 14.48 1.49
C VAL A 33 11.52 13.33 2.34
N VAL A 34 11.75 13.35 3.65
CA VAL A 34 11.20 12.35 4.58
C VAL A 34 9.67 12.45 4.64
N ALA A 35 9.12 13.66 4.74
CA ALA A 35 7.67 13.87 4.76
C ALA A 35 6.99 13.43 3.46
N VAL A 36 7.58 13.74 2.30
CA VAL A 36 7.09 13.27 1.00
C VAL A 36 7.19 11.75 0.90
N SER A 37 8.26 11.14 1.43
CA SER A 37 8.41 9.68 1.42
C SER A 37 7.39 8.99 2.32
N ALA A 38 7.13 9.54 3.51
CA ALA A 38 6.09 9.06 4.42
C ALA A 38 4.69 9.26 3.82
N ALA A 39 4.43 10.42 3.21
CA ALA A 39 3.17 10.69 2.53
C ALA A 39 2.98 9.79 1.30
N VAL A 40 4.04 9.45 0.57
CA VAL A 40 4.01 8.46 -0.52
C VAL A 40 3.74 7.06 0.05
N GLU A 41 4.41 6.66 1.13
CA GLU A 41 4.19 5.37 1.79
C GLU A 41 2.74 5.22 2.29
N GLU A 42 2.19 6.28 2.89
CA GLU A 42 0.80 6.38 3.34
C GLU A 42 -0.16 6.44 2.15
N PHE A 43 0.11 7.26 1.14
CA PHE A 43 -0.71 7.34 -0.08
C PHE A 43 -0.78 6.02 -0.83
N PHE A 44 0.30 5.24 -0.85
CA PHE A 44 0.34 3.97 -1.55
C PHE A 44 -0.09 2.75 -0.72
N HIS A 45 -0.32 2.87 0.60
CA HIS A 45 -0.72 1.76 1.49
C HIS A 45 -0.02 0.42 1.12
N TYR A 46 1.28 0.47 0.84
CA TYR A 46 1.99 -0.58 0.07
C TYR A 46 1.96 -1.95 0.77
N GLY A 47 1.73 -1.98 2.09
CA GLY A 47 1.64 -3.19 2.90
C GLY A 47 0.40 -4.05 2.64
N GLU A 48 -0.77 -3.46 2.39
CA GLU A 48 -2.00 -4.23 2.15
C GLU A 48 -2.14 -4.62 0.68
N ARG A 49 -1.80 -3.71 -0.25
CA ARG A 49 -1.93 -3.95 -1.69
C ARG A 49 -0.96 -5.01 -2.23
N TRP A 50 0.28 -5.04 -1.73
CA TRP A 50 1.27 -6.04 -2.16
C TRP A 50 0.90 -7.47 -1.73
N ASN A 51 0.41 -7.62 -0.49
CA ASN A 51 -0.04 -8.92 0.00
C ASN A 51 -1.28 -9.40 -0.74
N HIS A 52 -2.21 -8.49 -1.05
CA HIS A 52 -3.40 -8.84 -1.82
C HIS A 52 -3.04 -9.29 -3.24
N TYR A 53 -2.21 -8.51 -3.95
CA TYR A 53 -1.73 -8.85 -5.29
C TYR A 53 -1.00 -10.19 -5.30
N ARG A 54 -0.11 -10.43 -4.34
CA ARG A 54 0.63 -11.69 -4.24
C ARG A 54 -0.31 -12.88 -4.03
N ARG A 55 -1.30 -12.76 -3.15
CA ARG A 55 -2.30 -13.82 -2.92
C ARG A 55 -3.13 -14.09 -4.17
N THR A 56 -3.56 -13.05 -4.89
CA THR A 56 -4.32 -13.18 -6.13
C THR A 56 -3.48 -13.91 -7.20
N VAL A 57 -2.20 -13.56 -7.35
CA VAL A 57 -1.28 -14.25 -8.29
C VAL A 57 -1.03 -15.71 -7.91
N GLU A 58 -0.83 -16.00 -6.63
CA GLU A 58 -0.63 -17.38 -6.16
C GLU A 58 -1.90 -18.23 -6.36
N SER A 59 -3.09 -17.64 -6.16
CA SER A 59 -4.38 -18.28 -6.46
C SER A 59 -4.54 -18.57 -7.96
N LEU A 60 -4.25 -17.58 -8.83
CA LEU A 60 -4.27 -17.74 -10.29
C LEU A 60 -3.36 -18.88 -10.76
N LYS A 61 -2.13 -18.95 -10.22
CA LYS A 61 -1.18 -20.02 -10.54
C LYS A 61 -1.70 -21.38 -10.11
N THR A 62 -2.34 -21.46 -8.94
CA THR A 62 -2.93 -22.70 -8.43
C THR A 62 -4.04 -23.17 -9.36
N GLN A 63 -4.94 -22.28 -9.79
CA GLN A 63 -6.02 -22.64 -10.71
C GLN A 63 -5.50 -23.08 -12.08
N GLY A 64 -4.48 -22.39 -12.62
CA GLY A 64 -3.84 -22.79 -13.87
C GLY A 64 -3.23 -24.19 -13.80
N TRP A 65 -2.59 -24.53 -12.67
CA TRP A 65 -2.02 -25.85 -12.45
C TRP A 65 -3.09 -26.94 -12.32
N GLN A 66 -4.16 -26.66 -11.57
CA GLN A 66 -5.27 -27.59 -11.39
C GLN A 66 -5.96 -27.90 -12.72
N TYR A 67 -6.24 -26.89 -13.54
CA TYR A 67 -6.79 -27.06 -14.88
C TYR A 67 -5.85 -27.84 -15.80
N SER A 68 -4.55 -27.53 -15.78
CA SER A 68 -3.55 -28.21 -16.61
C SER A 68 -3.41 -29.70 -16.29
N GLN A 69 -3.67 -30.11 -15.05
CA GLN A 69 -3.59 -31.51 -14.65
C GLN A 69 -4.96 -32.20 -14.59
N LEU A 70 -6.06 -31.49 -14.89
CA LEU A 70 -7.42 -31.95 -14.60
C LEU A 70 -7.50 -32.50 -13.16
N SER A 71 -7.03 -31.70 -12.21
CA SER A 71 -7.00 -32.04 -10.80
C SER A 71 -7.81 -31.03 -9.99
N GLY A 72 -8.04 -31.31 -8.70
CA GLY A 72 -8.89 -30.45 -7.87
C GLY A 72 -10.34 -30.41 -8.39
N GLU A 73 -10.88 -29.20 -8.54
CA GLU A 73 -12.24 -28.98 -9.06
C GLU A 73 -12.42 -29.47 -10.51
N TYR A 74 -11.32 -29.63 -11.26
CA TYR A 74 -11.36 -30.04 -12.66
C TYR A 74 -11.22 -31.55 -12.89
N ASN A 75 -11.08 -32.36 -11.83
CA ASN A 75 -10.93 -33.82 -11.92
C ASN A 75 -12.18 -34.54 -12.47
N ALA A 76 -13.36 -33.93 -12.32
CA ALA A 76 -14.59 -34.49 -12.88
C ALA A 76 -14.66 -34.39 -14.41
N TYR A 77 -13.80 -33.59 -15.06
CA TYR A 77 -13.84 -33.39 -16.50
C TYR A 77 -12.86 -34.33 -17.23
N PRO A 78 -13.33 -35.08 -18.24
CA PRO A 78 -12.48 -36.01 -19.00
C PRO A 78 -11.54 -35.31 -19.99
N THR A 79 -11.82 -34.04 -20.33
CA THR A 79 -11.01 -33.27 -21.29
C THR A 79 -10.94 -31.80 -20.89
N HIS A 80 -9.82 -31.15 -21.19
CA HIS A 80 -9.61 -29.71 -20.95
C HIS A 80 -10.67 -28.84 -21.63
N SER A 81 -11.17 -29.22 -22.81
CA SER A 81 -12.21 -28.47 -23.50
C SER A 81 -13.52 -28.40 -22.71
N GLN A 82 -13.84 -29.44 -21.93
CA GLN A 82 -15.05 -29.45 -21.08
C GLN A 82 -14.81 -28.68 -19.78
N ALA A 83 -13.58 -28.70 -19.24
CA ALA A 83 -13.20 -27.95 -18.05
C ALA A 83 -13.00 -26.43 -18.33
N PHE A 84 -12.74 -26.03 -19.58
CA PHE A 84 -12.37 -24.66 -19.92
C PHE A 84 -13.42 -23.62 -19.52
N SER A 85 -14.71 -23.93 -19.71
CA SER A 85 -15.79 -23.02 -19.33
C SER A 85 -15.82 -22.77 -17.82
N SER A 86 -15.62 -23.82 -17.01
CA SER A 86 -15.56 -23.70 -15.56
C SER A 86 -14.31 -22.96 -15.12
N PHE A 87 -13.15 -23.25 -15.74
CA PHE A 87 -11.91 -22.52 -15.49
C PHE A 87 -12.04 -21.03 -15.78
N ALA A 88 -12.54 -20.65 -16.96
CA ALA A 88 -12.74 -19.26 -17.33
C ALA A 88 -13.64 -18.53 -16.32
N GLN A 89 -14.75 -19.15 -15.92
CA GLN A 89 -15.64 -18.60 -14.90
C GLN A 89 -14.93 -18.40 -13.56
N THR A 90 -14.16 -19.38 -13.09
CA THR A 90 -13.40 -19.26 -11.83
C THR A 90 -12.36 -18.14 -11.89
N ILE A 91 -11.69 -17.95 -13.04
CA ILE A 91 -10.74 -16.84 -13.24
C ILE A 91 -11.47 -15.49 -13.25
N GLU A 92 -12.59 -15.39 -13.95
CA GLU A 92 -13.41 -14.18 -14.00
C GLU A 92 -13.92 -13.78 -12.61
N GLU A 93 -14.44 -14.72 -11.84
CA GLU A 93 -14.89 -14.49 -10.46
C GLU A 93 -13.75 -14.06 -9.53
N LEU A 94 -12.53 -14.58 -9.74
CA LEU A 94 -11.37 -14.21 -8.96
C LEU A 94 -10.93 -12.77 -9.27
N ILE A 95 -10.94 -12.37 -10.55
CA ILE A 95 -10.64 -11.01 -10.99
C ILE A 95 -11.73 -10.03 -10.51
N GLN A 96 -13.00 -10.42 -10.60
CA GLN A 96 -14.12 -9.57 -10.16
C GLN A 96 -14.05 -9.30 -8.65
N ARG A 97 -13.72 -10.31 -7.84
CA ARG A 97 -13.47 -10.14 -6.40
C ARG A 97 -12.28 -9.21 -6.11
N ASP A 98 -11.19 -9.32 -6.88
CA ASP A 98 -10.02 -8.45 -6.74
C ASP A 98 -10.38 -6.97 -7.01
N VAL A 99 -11.24 -6.71 -8.01
CA VAL A 99 -11.78 -5.38 -8.32
C VAL A 99 -12.76 -4.87 -7.25
N GLU A 100 -13.61 -5.74 -6.70
CA GLU A 100 -14.62 -5.35 -5.70
C GLU A 100 -14.00 -4.95 -4.36
N VAL A 101 -12.87 -5.57 -3.98
CA VAL A 101 -12.06 -5.14 -2.83
C VAL A 101 -11.55 -3.71 -3.02
N TYR A 102 -11.19 -3.32 -4.25
CA TYR A 102 -10.72 -1.97 -4.56
C TYR A 102 -11.82 -0.89 -4.38
N VAL A 103 -13.04 -1.18 -4.82
CA VAL A 103 -14.17 -0.23 -4.71
C VAL A 103 -14.65 -0.08 -3.26
N THR A 104 -14.65 -1.19 -2.51
CA THR A 104 -15.16 -1.19 -1.12
C THR A 104 -14.20 -0.46 -0.17
N GLN A 105 -12.89 -0.52 -0.40
CA GLN A 105 -11.91 0.22 0.41
C GLN A 105 -11.97 1.74 0.20
N LEU A 106 -12.39 2.21 -0.97
CA LEU A 106 -12.60 3.63 -1.26
C LEU A 106 -13.91 4.18 -0.65
N SER A 107 -14.79 3.30 -0.16
CA SER A 107 -16.14 3.65 0.30
C SER A 107 -16.27 3.69 1.82
N LYS A 108 -15.17 3.55 2.59
CA LYS A 108 -15.20 3.86 4.02
C LYS A 108 -15.18 5.38 4.18
N PRO A 109 -16.28 6.04 4.56
CA PRO A 109 -16.19 7.43 4.98
C PRO A 109 -15.28 7.49 6.21
N GLU A 110 -14.32 8.43 6.19
CA GLU A 110 -13.62 8.89 7.39
C GLU A 110 -14.68 9.34 8.40
N ASP A 111 -15.01 8.47 9.35
CA ASP A 111 -15.82 8.86 10.49
C ASP A 111 -14.94 9.70 11.45
N LYS A 112 -15.08 11.02 11.26
CA LYS A 112 -15.10 12.07 12.29
C LYS A 112 -13.80 12.39 13.02
N VAL A 113 -13.12 13.44 12.55
CA VAL A 113 -12.54 14.43 13.47
C VAL A 113 -13.50 15.61 13.52
N ALA A 114 -14.24 15.74 14.63
CA ALA A 114 -15.10 16.89 14.88
C ALA A 114 -14.24 18.16 15.03
N PRO A 115 -14.66 19.31 14.49
CA PRO A 115 -14.04 20.60 14.81
C PRO A 115 -14.29 20.89 16.29
N THR A 116 -13.24 21.03 17.07
CA THR A 116 -13.35 21.69 18.38
C THR A 116 -12.96 23.14 18.16
N GLU A 117 -13.94 23.94 17.76
CA GLU A 117 -13.89 25.39 17.99
C GLU A 117 -14.99 25.78 18.98
N GLU A 118 -14.65 26.79 19.78
CA GLU A 118 -15.46 27.55 20.74
C GLU A 118 -15.63 26.88 22.14
N THR A 119 -15.48 27.57 23.28
CA THR A 119 -15.53 29.01 23.57
C THR A 119 -14.87 29.32 24.94
N GLU A 120 -14.63 30.62 25.15
CA GLU A 120 -14.12 31.32 26.33
C GLU A 120 -14.82 31.04 27.69
N GLU A 121 -14.18 31.57 28.74
CA GLU A 121 -14.69 31.94 30.08
C GLU A 121 -14.61 30.90 31.22
N THR A 122 -13.61 31.02 32.09
CA THR A 122 -13.72 31.73 33.39
C THR A 122 -12.37 31.96 34.06
#